data_AF-A0A7X7JBM8-F1
#
_entry.id   AF-A0A7X7JBM8-F1
#
_cell.length_a   1.000
_cell.length_b   1.000
_cell.length_c   1.000
_cell.angle_alpha   90.00
_cell.angle_beta   90.00
_cell.angle_gamma   90.00
#
_symmetry.space_group_name_H-M   'P 1'
#
loop_
_entity.id
_entity.type
_entity.pdbx_description
1 polymer ?
#
loop_
_entity_poly.entity_id
_entity_poly.type
_entity_poly.pdbx_seq_one_letter_code
_entity_poly.pdbx_strand_id
1 'polypeptide(L)'
;MDALKFDLAYRPPFDWTALCLFLGRRAIGGVETVDGDTYYRALRLDYQGATYAGWISATPSPTEPVLTLWISASLAPALQSVLKRAKHVFDLSCDPETVAAVLGDLATRHPGLRLPGAWDGFELLARAILGQQVTVQAARTFATRLAQIFGEPLAGAPTGLTVTFPSATRMTEVRPEEIQALGVVGSRARALVGAAQAIASKEIVLEPGSDPKRTLVALRRLHGVGDWTAQYVAMRALSWPDAFPATDHGVLRAMDEKDPRRARARAASWAPWRSYAVMHLWQMLEGRCKKERMRMTVYSYIDSPLGRVLLTSDGDSLTGLHLEGQKHEPQPDNDWTRDDALLLFAATATQLAEYFAGTRSSFDLPVAPMGTPFQQEVWRLLQEIPYGARISYGDIAREMGRPQAARAVGAAVGRNPVSIIVPCHRVVGSDGSLTGYAGGLERKTTLLELERRHTQAGSPQTDPPQTGS
;
A
#
# COMPACT_ATOMS: atom_id res chain seq x y z
N MET A 1 -6.08 26.25 3.12
CA MET A 1 -4.80 25.71 3.63
C MET A 1 -3.69 26.57 3.07
N ASP A 2 -2.78 27.01 3.93
CA ASP A 2 -1.66 27.88 3.56
C ASP A 2 -0.57 27.03 2.88
N ALA A 3 -0.60 27.00 1.54
CA ALA A 3 0.29 26.16 0.73
C ALA A 3 0.86 26.94 -0.45
N LEU A 4 2.15 26.74 -0.70
CA LEU A 4 2.90 27.33 -1.78
C LEU A 4 2.84 26.42 -3.01
N LYS A 5 2.54 26.97 -4.19
CA LYS A 5 2.45 26.22 -5.46
C LYS A 5 3.73 26.40 -6.29
N PHE A 6 4.27 25.31 -6.83
CA PHE A 6 5.42 25.32 -7.74
C PHE A 6 5.22 24.35 -8.88
N ASP A 7 5.62 24.75 -10.09
CA ASP A 7 5.60 23.87 -11.26
C ASP A 7 7.02 23.42 -11.57
N LEU A 8 7.24 22.09 -11.61
CA LEU A 8 8.53 21.48 -11.90
C LEU A 8 8.52 20.81 -13.26
N ALA A 9 9.26 21.38 -14.22
CA ALA A 9 9.36 20.83 -15.57
C ALA A 9 10.02 19.44 -15.61
N TYR A 10 9.55 18.62 -16.54
CA TYR A 10 10.16 17.33 -16.90
C TYR A 10 10.21 17.16 -18.42
N ARG A 11 11.05 16.25 -18.91
CA ARG A 11 11.09 15.87 -20.33
C ARG A 11 10.07 14.76 -20.62
N PRO A 12 9.09 14.92 -21.52
CA PRO A 12 8.22 13.81 -21.92
C PRO A 12 8.99 12.69 -22.65
N PRO A 13 8.47 11.45 -22.70
CA PRO A 13 7.28 10.98 -21.98
C PRO A 13 7.52 10.81 -20.47
N PHE A 14 6.44 10.91 -19.68
CA PHE A 14 6.48 10.73 -18.22
C PHE A 14 5.27 9.88 -17.79
N ASP A 15 5.53 8.64 -17.39
CA ASP A 15 4.51 7.67 -16.96
C ASP A 15 4.19 7.90 -15.48
N TRP A 16 3.49 9.01 -15.22
CA TRP A 16 3.06 9.39 -13.88
C TRP A 16 2.19 8.32 -13.22
N THR A 17 1.32 7.67 -13.98
CA THR A 17 0.47 6.59 -13.48
C THR A 17 1.29 5.43 -12.94
N ALA A 18 2.31 4.96 -13.67
CA ALA A 18 3.20 3.91 -13.18
C ALA A 18 3.98 4.35 -11.93
N LEU A 19 4.44 5.60 -11.89
CA LEU A 19 5.14 6.16 -10.73
C LEU A 19 4.24 6.22 -9.49
N CYS A 20 3.02 6.75 -9.63
CA CYS A 20 2.02 6.81 -8.55
C CYS A 20 1.61 5.42 -8.07
N LEU A 21 1.43 4.45 -8.98
CA LEU A 21 1.16 3.07 -8.59
C LEU A 21 2.34 2.46 -7.82
N PHE A 22 3.57 2.71 -8.27
CA PHE A 22 4.77 2.22 -7.60
C PHE A 22 4.88 2.75 -6.16
N LEU A 23 4.66 4.06 -5.97
CA LEU A 23 4.71 4.72 -4.66
C LEU A 23 3.50 4.33 -3.80
N GLY A 24 2.29 4.38 -4.35
CA GLY A 24 1.03 4.09 -3.65
C GLY A 24 0.97 2.66 -3.12
N ARG A 25 1.45 1.68 -3.89
CA ARG A 25 1.59 0.28 -3.41
C ARG A 25 2.54 0.12 -2.24
N ARG A 26 3.37 1.13 -1.94
CA ARG A 26 4.35 1.17 -0.85
C ARG A 26 4.05 2.27 0.16
N ALA A 27 2.91 2.96 0.04
CA ALA A 27 2.54 4.07 0.91
C ALA A 27 2.46 3.62 2.37
N ILE A 28 3.10 4.37 3.26
CA ILE A 28 3.01 4.19 4.71
C ILE A 28 1.77 4.91 5.23
N GLY A 29 0.91 4.20 5.96
CA GLY A 29 -0.32 4.78 6.52
C GLY A 29 -0.01 5.97 7.42
N GLY A 30 -0.68 7.10 7.20
CA GLY A 30 -0.44 8.34 7.93
C GLY A 30 0.73 9.18 7.43
N VAL A 31 1.64 8.63 6.62
CA VAL A 31 2.80 9.37 6.05
C VAL A 31 2.61 9.67 4.57
N GLU A 32 1.98 8.76 3.83
CA GLU A 32 1.76 8.90 2.39
C GLU A 32 0.36 8.43 2.02
N THR A 33 -0.24 9.08 1.03
CA THR A 33 -1.43 8.58 0.37
C THR A 33 -1.41 8.95 -1.12
N VAL A 34 -2.11 8.17 -1.92
CA VAL A 34 -2.39 8.49 -3.32
C VAL A 34 -3.90 8.54 -3.47
N ASP A 35 -4.41 9.67 -3.91
CA ASP A 35 -5.82 9.86 -4.21
C ASP A 35 -5.95 10.30 -5.68
N GLY A 36 -6.61 9.47 -6.48
CA GLY A 36 -6.65 9.62 -7.93
C GLY A 36 -5.26 9.68 -8.56
N ASP A 37 -4.96 10.81 -9.21
CA ASP A 37 -3.66 11.11 -9.82
C ASP A 37 -2.74 11.92 -8.92
N THR A 38 -3.13 12.20 -7.67
CA THR A 38 -2.37 13.09 -6.79
C THR A 38 -1.67 12.28 -5.70
N TYR A 39 -0.36 12.48 -5.61
CA TYR A 39 0.47 11.92 -4.55
C TYR A 39 0.58 12.91 -3.40
N TYR A 40 0.37 12.44 -2.16
CA TYR A 40 0.47 13.24 -0.95
C TYR A 40 1.48 12.62 0.01
N ARG A 41 2.26 13.45 0.70
CA ARG A 41 3.22 12.99 1.70
C ARG A 41 3.41 13.98 2.84
N ALA A 42 3.44 13.46 4.06
CA ALA A 42 4.02 14.10 5.23
C ALA A 42 5.55 14.05 5.16
N LEU A 43 6.20 15.20 5.35
CA LEU A 43 7.63 15.36 5.20
C LEU A 43 8.22 15.99 6.47
N ARG A 44 9.33 15.42 6.92
CA ARG A 44 10.23 15.99 7.92
C ARG A 44 11.61 16.17 7.30
N LEU A 45 12.26 17.31 7.55
CA LEU A 45 13.65 17.52 7.17
C LEU A 45 14.36 18.46 8.13
N ASP A 46 15.65 18.19 8.31
CA ASP A 46 16.56 19.08 9.03
C ASP A 46 17.22 20.03 8.01
N TYR A 47 17.16 21.34 8.28
CA TYR A 47 17.73 22.37 7.42
C TYR A 47 18.31 23.50 8.27
N GLN A 48 19.59 23.83 8.03
CA GLN A 48 20.31 24.89 8.76
C GLN A 48 20.22 24.80 10.30
N GLY A 49 20.22 23.57 10.85
CA GLY A 49 20.18 23.33 12.29
C GLY A 49 18.79 23.34 12.93
N ALA A 50 17.72 23.55 12.15
CA ALA A 50 16.34 23.44 12.60
C ALA A 50 15.62 22.27 11.89
N THR A 51 14.66 21.67 12.59
CA THR A 51 13.78 20.63 12.03
C THR A 51 12.47 21.27 11.57
N TYR A 52 12.06 20.93 10.35
CA TYR A 52 10.79 21.36 9.76
C TYR A 52 9.93 20.15 9.44
N ALA A 53 8.64 20.25 9.74
CA ALA A 53 7.63 19.25 9.41
C ALA A 53 6.46 19.90 8.65
N GLY A 54 5.93 19.17 7.69
CA GLY A 54 4.87 19.66 6.82
C GLY A 54 4.39 18.60 5.85
N TRP A 55 3.75 19.02 4.78
CA TRP A 55 3.28 18.12 3.74
C TRP A 55 3.56 18.68 2.36
N ILE A 56 3.62 17.77 1.39
CA ILE A 56 3.64 18.08 -0.03
C ILE A 56 2.53 17.30 -0.72
N SER A 57 2.03 17.84 -1.82
CA SER A 57 1.31 17.07 -2.83
C SER A 57 1.90 17.31 -4.20
N ALA A 58 1.74 16.34 -5.11
CA ALA A 58 2.21 16.42 -6.48
C ALA A 58 1.18 15.83 -7.44
N THR A 59 0.90 16.54 -8.54
CA THR A 59 0.04 16.08 -9.63
C THR A 59 0.54 16.62 -10.98
N PRO A 60 0.48 15.87 -12.09
CA PRO A 60 0.88 16.38 -13.40
C PRO A 60 -0.05 17.50 -13.85
N SER A 61 0.50 18.49 -14.55
CA SER A 61 -0.32 19.43 -15.30
C SER A 61 -1.02 18.70 -16.46
N PRO A 62 -2.32 18.96 -16.70
CA PRO A 62 -3.05 18.37 -17.81
C PRO A 62 -2.64 18.96 -19.17
N THR A 63 -1.98 20.12 -19.18
CA THR A 63 -1.69 20.89 -20.41
C THR A 63 -0.21 21.10 -20.68
N GLU A 64 0.64 20.98 -19.67
CA GLU A 64 2.07 21.30 -19.76
C GLU A 64 2.93 20.14 -19.22
N PRO A 65 4.18 19.98 -19.71
CA PRO A 65 5.11 18.97 -19.22
C PRO A 65 5.75 19.38 -17.88
N VAL A 66 4.90 19.70 -16.90
CA VAL A 66 5.27 20.11 -15.55
C VAL A 66 4.51 19.28 -14.52
N LEU A 67 5.18 18.99 -13.40
CA LEU A 67 4.58 18.42 -12.21
C LEU A 67 4.28 19.55 -11.23
N THR A 68 3.00 19.77 -10.93
CA THR A 68 2.56 20.79 -9.99
C THR A 68 2.73 20.26 -8.57
N LEU A 69 3.46 21.00 -7.73
CA LEU A 69 3.64 20.73 -6.32
C LEU A 69 2.93 21.77 -5.47
N TRP A 70 2.23 21.31 -4.43
CA TRP A 70 1.84 22.14 -3.30
C TRP A 70 2.66 21.76 -2.09
N ILE A 71 3.17 22.76 -1.37
CA ILE A 71 4.05 22.58 -0.21
C ILE A 71 3.47 23.40 0.93
N SER A 72 3.28 22.80 2.10
CA SER A 72 2.78 23.53 3.27
C SER A 72 3.69 24.70 3.65
N ALA A 73 3.10 25.82 4.10
CA ALA A 73 3.87 27.00 4.52
C ALA A 73 4.92 26.72 5.61
N SER A 74 4.71 25.70 6.44
CA SER A 74 5.67 25.24 7.46
C SER A 74 7.01 24.78 6.90
N LEU A 75 7.07 24.42 5.61
CA LEU A 75 8.29 24.00 4.92
C LEU A 75 8.96 25.14 4.15
N ALA A 76 8.40 26.34 4.15
CA ALA A 76 8.94 27.50 3.42
C ALA A 76 10.42 27.79 3.74
N PRO A 77 10.89 27.72 5.00
CA PRO A 77 12.31 27.96 5.30
C PRO A 77 13.28 26.97 4.62
N ALA A 78 12.81 25.75 4.32
CA ALA A 78 13.61 24.69 3.69
C ALA A 78 13.19 24.42 2.23
N LEU A 79 12.46 25.36 1.61
CA LEU A 79 11.80 25.17 0.32
C LEU A 79 12.72 24.63 -0.78
N GLN A 80 13.93 25.18 -0.93
CA GLN A 80 14.87 24.74 -1.96
C GLN A 80 15.31 23.29 -1.78
N SER A 81 15.46 22.84 -0.52
CA SER A 81 15.77 21.45 -0.19
C SER A 81 14.60 20.53 -0.56
N VAL A 82 13.36 20.96 -0.27
CA VAL A 82 12.14 20.22 -0.63
C VAL A 82 12.00 20.08 -2.15
N LEU A 83 12.16 21.18 -2.91
CA LEU A 83 12.08 21.16 -4.37
C LEU A 83 13.18 20.29 -5.00
N LYS A 84 14.41 20.33 -4.45
CA LYS A 84 15.50 19.44 -4.90
C LYS A 84 15.16 17.98 -4.65
N ARG A 85 14.66 17.62 -3.45
CA ARG A 85 14.22 16.26 -3.13
C ARG A 85 13.09 15.80 -4.04
N ALA A 86 12.10 16.65 -4.30
CA ALA A 86 11.00 16.35 -5.23
C ALA A 86 11.52 16.00 -6.63
N LYS A 87 12.46 16.77 -7.18
CA LYS A 87 13.09 16.47 -8.48
C LYS A 87 13.75 15.10 -8.51
N HIS A 88 14.39 14.67 -7.41
CA HIS A 88 15.00 13.35 -7.30
C HIS A 88 13.98 12.22 -7.07
N VAL A 89 12.96 12.46 -6.25
CA VAL A 89 11.91 11.47 -5.96
C VAL A 89 11.11 11.16 -7.22
N PHE A 90 10.76 12.18 -8.00
CA PHE A 90 9.98 12.03 -9.21
C PHE A 90 10.84 11.89 -10.47
N ASP A 91 12.17 11.95 -10.32
CA ASP A 91 13.16 11.79 -11.39
C ASP A 91 12.90 12.70 -12.60
N LEU A 92 12.62 13.97 -12.31
CA LEU A 92 12.20 14.96 -13.30
C LEU A 92 13.33 15.36 -14.26
N SER A 93 14.58 15.14 -13.83
CA SER A 93 15.78 15.43 -14.62
C SER A 93 16.14 14.33 -15.63
N CYS A 94 15.47 13.18 -15.58
CA CYS A 94 15.70 12.09 -16.52
C CYS A 94 15.49 12.53 -17.98
N ASP A 95 16.37 12.05 -18.85
CA ASP A 95 16.21 12.07 -20.30
C ASP A 95 15.75 10.67 -20.75
N PRO A 96 14.43 10.47 -20.95
CA PRO A 96 13.90 9.14 -21.29
C PRO A 96 14.39 8.64 -22.65
N GLU A 97 14.71 9.52 -23.60
CA GLU A 97 15.22 9.12 -24.91
C GLU A 97 16.64 8.55 -24.80
N THR A 98 17.51 9.24 -24.05
CA THR A 98 18.88 8.77 -23.78
C THR A 98 18.87 7.42 -23.04
N VAL A 99 17.97 7.23 -22.08
CA VAL A 99 17.81 5.94 -21.38
C VAL A 99 17.32 4.86 -22.35
N ALA A 100 16.26 5.14 -23.12
CA ALA A 100 15.67 4.19 -24.05
C ALA A 100 16.65 3.73 -25.14
N ALA A 101 17.51 4.63 -25.62
CA ALA A 101 18.54 4.30 -26.62
C ALA A 101 19.50 3.20 -26.13
N VAL A 102 19.81 3.15 -24.83
CA VAL A 102 20.68 2.11 -24.24
C VAL A 102 19.89 0.86 -23.88
N LEU A 103 18.66 1.00 -23.39
CA LEU A 103 17.85 -0.15 -22.98
C LEU A 103 17.25 -0.93 -24.16
N GLY A 104 17.12 -0.29 -25.33
CA GLY A 104 16.56 -0.89 -26.54
C GLY A 104 15.13 -1.39 -26.33
N ASP A 105 14.86 -2.62 -26.75
CA ASP A 105 13.53 -3.25 -26.69
C ASP A 105 12.92 -3.24 -25.29
N LEU A 106 13.74 -3.27 -24.22
CA LEU A 106 13.26 -3.24 -22.84
C LEU A 106 12.48 -1.95 -22.52
N ALA A 107 12.83 -0.83 -23.16
CA ALA A 107 12.20 0.46 -22.91
C ALA A 107 10.87 0.66 -23.66
N THR A 108 10.67 -0.05 -24.78
CA THR A 108 9.58 0.20 -25.75
C THR A 108 8.19 0.18 -25.16
N ARG A 109 7.92 -0.71 -24.19
CA ARG A 109 6.58 -0.91 -23.62
C ARG A 109 6.15 0.23 -22.69
N HIS A 110 7.12 0.87 -22.04
CA HIS A 110 6.86 1.89 -21.02
C HIS A 110 7.90 3.02 -21.14
N PRO A 111 7.91 3.79 -22.24
CA PRO A 111 8.97 4.74 -22.54
C PRO A 111 9.04 5.92 -21.56
N GLY A 112 7.95 6.19 -20.84
CA GLY A 112 7.88 7.24 -19.81
C GLY A 112 8.29 6.79 -18.41
N LEU A 113 8.72 5.54 -18.21
CA LEU A 113 9.12 5.05 -16.89
C LEU A 113 10.27 5.88 -16.32
N ARG A 114 10.22 6.05 -15.01
CA ARG A 114 11.23 6.77 -14.24
C ARG A 114 11.83 5.89 -13.17
N LEU A 115 12.92 6.37 -12.59
CA LEU A 115 13.51 5.80 -11.40
C LEU A 115 13.03 6.60 -10.18
N PRO A 116 11.97 6.19 -9.47
CA PRO A 116 11.51 7.01 -8.36
C PRO A 116 12.60 7.03 -7.28
N GLY A 117 12.83 8.17 -6.64
CA GLY A 117 13.89 8.34 -5.62
C GLY A 117 13.42 8.07 -4.20
N ALA A 118 14.01 8.71 -3.20
CA ALA A 118 13.54 8.68 -1.81
C ALA A 118 13.50 10.09 -1.22
N TRP A 119 12.52 10.33 -0.34
CA TRP A 119 12.42 11.60 0.39
C TRP A 119 13.43 11.71 1.53
N ASP A 120 13.79 10.56 2.09
CA ASP A 120 14.79 10.40 3.14
C ASP A 120 15.50 9.06 2.98
N GLY A 121 16.83 9.07 3.12
CA GLY A 121 17.66 7.89 2.90
C GLY A 121 17.53 6.86 4.02
N PHE A 122 17.38 7.30 5.27
CA PHE A 122 17.12 6.40 6.40
C PHE A 122 15.76 5.74 6.27
N GLU A 123 14.72 6.51 5.93
CA GLU A 123 13.38 5.98 5.69
C GLU A 123 13.38 4.88 4.63
N LEU A 124 14.09 5.08 3.50
CA LEU A 124 14.20 4.06 2.47
C LEU A 124 14.94 2.81 2.97
N LEU A 125 16.06 2.98 3.67
CA LEU A 125 16.81 1.85 4.23
C LEU A 125 15.96 1.08 5.25
N ALA A 126 15.20 1.80 6.10
CA ALA A 126 14.27 1.21 7.05
C ALA A 126 13.21 0.37 6.35
N ARG A 127 12.57 0.90 5.29
CA ARG A 127 11.62 0.14 4.46
C ARG A 127 12.25 -1.10 3.85
N ALA A 128 13.49 -1.00 3.37
CA ALA A 128 14.21 -2.13 2.78
C ALA A 128 14.51 -3.23 3.81
N ILE A 129 14.89 -2.87 5.05
CA ILE A 129 15.11 -3.81 6.16
C ILE A 129 13.78 -4.45 6.59
N LEU A 130 12.74 -3.65 6.80
CA LEU A 130 11.42 -4.14 7.20
C LEU A 130 10.80 -5.07 6.15
N GLY A 131 11.07 -4.83 4.87
CA GLY A 131 10.60 -5.64 3.75
C GLY A 131 11.39 -6.92 3.47
N GLN A 132 12.46 -7.21 4.22
CA GLN A 132 13.22 -8.45 4.02
C GLN A 132 12.36 -9.67 4.32
N GLN A 133 12.34 -10.62 3.37
CA GLN A 133 11.69 -11.94 3.50
C GLN A 133 10.18 -11.88 3.83
N VAL A 134 9.52 -10.77 3.51
CA VAL A 134 8.09 -10.58 3.71
C VAL A 134 7.44 -9.96 2.47
N THR A 135 6.11 -10.00 2.40
CA THR A 135 5.37 -9.35 1.32
C THR A 135 5.48 -7.82 1.41
N VAL A 136 5.23 -7.12 0.30
CA VAL A 136 5.17 -5.65 0.26
C VAL A 136 4.11 -5.11 1.24
N GLN A 137 2.98 -5.81 1.37
CA GLN A 137 1.93 -5.42 2.31
C GLN A 137 2.38 -5.53 3.76
N ALA A 138 3.01 -6.65 4.16
CA ALA A 138 3.54 -6.81 5.50
C ALA A 138 4.61 -5.76 5.83
N ALA A 139 5.50 -5.47 4.87
CA ALA A 139 6.50 -4.41 5.01
C ALA A 139 5.87 -3.04 5.29
N ARG A 140 4.78 -2.71 4.60
CA ARG A 140 4.02 -1.47 4.84
C ARG A 140 3.35 -1.45 6.20
N THR A 141 2.79 -2.57 6.65
CA THR A 141 2.19 -2.67 7.98
C THR A 141 3.22 -2.37 9.06
N PHE A 142 4.41 -2.95 8.98
CA PHE A 142 5.49 -2.66 9.93
C PHE A 142 5.93 -1.20 9.87
N ALA A 143 6.13 -0.65 8.68
CA ALA A 143 6.54 0.73 8.51
C ALA A 143 5.47 1.73 8.98
N THR A 144 4.19 1.40 8.83
CA THR A 144 3.05 2.18 9.35
C THR A 144 3.03 2.20 10.86
N ARG A 145 3.13 1.03 11.51
CA ARG A 145 3.23 0.96 12.98
C ARG A 145 4.44 1.73 13.50
N LEU A 146 5.58 1.60 12.82
CA LEU A 146 6.80 2.30 13.19
C LEU A 146 6.64 3.83 13.08
N ALA A 147 6.03 4.33 12.01
CA ALA A 147 5.72 5.76 11.86
C ALA A 147 4.73 6.25 12.92
N GLN A 148 3.67 5.50 13.20
CA GLN A 148 2.66 5.87 14.19
C GLN A 148 3.21 5.95 15.62
N ILE A 149 4.14 5.06 15.98
CA ILE A 149 4.68 4.98 17.35
C ILE A 149 5.88 5.91 17.55
N PHE A 150 6.77 6.03 16.56
CA PHE A 150 8.04 6.75 16.72
C PHE A 150 8.14 8.03 15.91
N GLY A 151 7.22 8.28 14.98
CA GLY A 151 7.16 9.49 14.17
C GLY A 151 6.57 10.69 14.91
N GLU A 152 6.68 11.88 14.30
CA GLU A 152 6.14 13.12 14.88
C GLU A 152 4.75 13.42 14.30
N PRO A 153 3.72 13.69 15.14
CA PRO A 153 2.37 14.03 14.66
C PRO A 153 2.38 15.26 13.74
N LEU A 154 1.56 15.22 12.70
CA LEU A 154 1.41 16.31 11.74
C LEU A 154 -0.03 16.85 11.77
N ALA A 155 -0.18 18.10 12.22
CA ALA A 155 -1.45 18.81 12.21
C ALA A 155 -1.63 19.63 10.91
N GLY A 156 -2.90 19.87 10.53
CA GLY A 156 -3.23 20.75 9.40
C GLY A 156 -2.84 20.20 8.01
N ALA A 157 -2.68 18.89 7.90
CA ALA A 157 -2.38 18.21 6.64
C ALA A 157 -3.66 17.70 5.94
N PRO A 158 -3.61 17.48 4.61
CA PRO A 158 -4.67 16.79 3.88
C PRO A 158 -5.05 15.43 4.49
N THR A 159 -6.29 15.00 4.26
CA THR A 159 -6.82 13.72 4.74
C THR A 159 -5.89 12.56 4.40
N GLY A 160 -5.62 11.70 5.40
CA GLY A 160 -4.72 10.55 5.27
C GLY A 160 -3.27 10.82 5.67
N LEU A 161 -2.89 12.09 5.91
CA LEU A 161 -1.60 12.47 6.47
C LEU A 161 -1.76 12.87 7.93
N THR A 162 -1.10 12.14 8.84
CA THR A 162 -1.23 12.33 10.29
C THR A 162 0.10 12.31 11.04
N VAL A 163 1.16 11.79 10.42
CA VAL A 163 2.46 11.59 11.09
C VAL A 163 3.59 11.66 10.08
N THR A 164 4.75 12.16 10.50
CA THR A 164 5.99 12.09 9.72
C THR A 164 6.72 10.78 10.02
N PHE A 165 7.54 10.30 9.09
CA PHE A 165 8.39 9.14 9.37
C PHE A 165 9.49 9.51 10.38
N PRO A 166 9.83 8.63 11.36
CA PRO A 166 10.85 8.94 12.36
C PRO A 166 12.23 9.17 11.74
N SER A 167 12.98 10.10 12.33
CA SER A 167 14.35 10.39 11.91
C SER A 167 15.33 9.30 12.36
N ALA A 168 16.47 9.20 11.67
CA ALA A 168 17.57 8.34 12.11
C ALA A 168 17.99 8.68 13.55
N THR A 169 18.09 9.97 13.90
CA THR A 169 18.44 10.43 15.25
C THR A 169 17.43 9.93 16.29
N ARG A 170 16.13 10.10 16.05
CA ARG A 170 15.09 9.59 16.96
C ARG A 170 15.19 8.08 17.14
N MET A 171 15.48 7.36 16.07
CA MET A 171 15.60 5.90 16.09
C MET A 171 16.85 5.39 16.82
N THR A 172 17.83 6.25 17.13
CA THR A 172 18.98 5.88 17.99
C THR A 172 18.61 5.70 19.46
N GLU A 173 17.52 6.32 19.89
CA GLU A 173 17.00 6.25 21.27
C GLU A 173 16.05 5.08 21.49
N VAL A 174 15.63 4.41 20.41
CA VAL A 174 14.67 3.31 20.43
C VAL A 174 15.39 2.00 20.68
N ARG A 175 14.86 1.18 21.60
CA ARG A 175 15.41 -0.13 21.88
C ARG A 175 14.90 -1.17 20.88
N PRO A 176 15.71 -2.17 20.46
CA PRO A 176 15.26 -3.21 19.53
C PRO A 176 14.00 -3.96 20.00
N GLU A 177 13.78 -4.08 21.31
CA GLU A 177 12.60 -4.73 21.91
C GLU A 177 11.31 -3.95 21.63
N GLU A 178 11.39 -2.63 21.56
CA GLU A 178 10.24 -1.76 21.27
C GLU A 178 9.81 -1.89 19.81
N ILE A 179 10.77 -2.08 18.91
CA ILE A 179 10.48 -2.37 17.49
C ILE A 179 9.94 -3.80 17.33
N GLN A 180 10.45 -4.76 18.12
CA GLN A 180 9.94 -6.14 18.13
C GLN A 180 8.47 -6.22 18.57
N ALA A 181 8.06 -5.40 19.53
CA ALA A 181 6.66 -5.30 19.96
C ALA A 181 5.70 -4.92 18.83
N LEU A 182 6.20 -4.36 17.71
CA LEU A 182 5.39 -4.04 16.52
C LEU A 182 5.18 -5.25 15.57
N GLY A 183 5.72 -6.42 15.93
CA GLY A 183 5.70 -7.64 15.10
C GLY A 183 6.91 -7.80 14.19
N VAL A 184 7.96 -6.99 14.37
CA VAL A 184 9.20 -7.07 13.59
C VAL A 184 10.15 -8.10 14.23
N VAL A 185 10.73 -8.99 13.43
CA VAL A 185 11.69 -9.99 13.93
C VAL A 185 12.93 -9.30 14.52
N GLY A 186 13.44 -9.81 15.65
CA GLY A 186 14.51 -9.16 16.42
C GLY A 186 15.81 -8.85 15.66
N SER A 187 16.20 -9.68 14.69
CA SER A 187 17.35 -9.39 13.82
C SER A 187 17.14 -8.12 12.97
N ARG A 188 15.94 -7.93 12.43
CA ARG A 188 15.57 -6.71 11.67
C ARG A 188 15.45 -5.50 12.57
N ALA A 189 14.92 -5.66 13.78
CA ALA A 189 14.88 -4.58 14.77
C ALA A 189 16.29 -4.07 15.12
N ARG A 190 17.23 -4.99 15.40
CA ARG A 190 18.63 -4.63 15.65
C ARG A 190 19.31 -4.00 14.43
N ALA A 191 19.06 -4.54 13.24
CA ALA A 191 19.58 -3.98 11.99
C ALA A 191 19.09 -2.54 11.78
N LEU A 192 17.82 -2.26 12.09
CA LEU A 192 17.23 -0.93 11.96
C LEU A 192 17.86 0.10 12.92
N VAL A 193 18.06 -0.28 14.20
CA VAL A 193 18.75 0.58 15.18
C VAL A 193 20.20 0.82 14.77
N GLY A 194 20.92 -0.21 14.33
CA GLY A 194 22.29 -0.07 13.84
C GLY A 194 22.40 0.84 12.61
N ALA A 195 21.46 0.72 11.67
CA ALA A 195 21.37 1.61 10.52
C ALA A 195 21.09 3.07 10.93
N ALA A 196 20.20 3.28 11.90
CA ALA A 196 19.90 4.60 12.45
C ALA A 196 21.16 5.24 13.07
N GLN A 197 21.92 4.49 13.86
CA GLN A 197 23.17 4.94 14.48
C GLN A 197 24.24 5.32 13.44
N ALA A 198 24.44 4.49 12.41
CA ALA A 198 25.42 4.76 11.35
C ALA A 198 25.07 6.01 10.53
N ILE A 199 23.78 6.29 10.32
CA ILE A 199 23.33 7.50 9.61
C ILE A 199 23.37 8.73 10.51
N ALA A 200 22.91 8.63 11.76
CA ALA A 200 22.93 9.74 12.71
C ALA A 200 24.35 10.23 13.04
N SER A 201 25.31 9.30 13.12
CA SER A 201 26.75 9.60 13.28
C SER A 201 27.44 10.06 11.99
N LYS A 202 26.73 10.06 10.86
CA LYS A 202 27.25 10.37 9.50
C LYS A 202 28.34 9.43 9.00
N GLU A 203 28.46 8.23 9.58
CA GLU A 203 29.28 7.15 8.99
C GLU A 203 28.75 6.76 7.60
N ILE A 204 27.43 6.78 7.44
CA ILE A 204 26.74 6.54 6.17
C ILE A 204 25.90 7.77 5.81
N VAL A 205 26.14 8.33 4.63
CA VAL A 205 25.34 9.39 4.04
C VAL A 205 24.53 8.83 2.87
N LEU A 206 23.21 8.93 2.95
CA LEU A 206 22.25 8.42 1.98
C LEU A 206 21.51 9.56 1.28
N GLU A 207 22.26 10.39 0.56
CA GLU A 207 21.72 11.53 -0.19
C GLU A 207 22.15 11.49 -1.67
N PRO A 208 21.33 12.02 -2.60
CA PRO A 208 21.73 12.19 -4.00
C PRO A 208 23.07 12.92 -4.13
N GLY A 209 23.99 12.33 -4.90
CA GLY A 209 25.35 12.85 -5.11
C GLY A 209 26.43 12.24 -4.21
N SER A 210 26.07 11.40 -3.24
CA SER A 210 27.05 10.61 -2.47
C SER A 210 27.77 9.59 -3.37
N ASP A 211 29.03 9.25 -3.07
CA ASP A 211 29.80 8.24 -3.83
C ASP A 211 29.17 6.84 -3.69
N PRO A 212 28.56 6.29 -4.76
CA PRO A 212 27.85 5.02 -4.67
C PRO A 212 28.76 3.86 -4.28
N LYS A 213 30.04 3.85 -4.68
CA LYS A 213 30.96 2.75 -4.38
C LYS A 213 31.30 2.72 -2.89
N ARG A 214 31.60 3.88 -2.31
CA ARG A 214 31.86 4.01 -0.87
C ARG A 214 30.60 3.68 -0.05
N THR A 215 29.45 4.23 -0.44
CA THR A 215 28.17 3.97 0.25
C THR A 215 27.81 2.49 0.21
N LEU A 216 27.99 1.79 -0.92
CA LEU A 216 27.74 0.35 -1.02
C LEU A 216 28.64 -0.48 -0.08
N VAL A 217 29.91 -0.09 0.10
CA VAL A 217 30.81 -0.77 1.04
C VAL A 217 30.33 -0.56 2.48
N ALA A 218 29.96 0.66 2.83
CA ALA A 218 29.49 0.98 4.17
C ALA A 218 28.15 0.29 4.50
N LEU A 219 27.18 0.31 3.57
CA LEU A 219 25.90 -0.39 3.73
C LEU A 219 26.08 -1.89 3.99
N ARG A 220 26.96 -2.57 3.25
CA ARG A 220 27.21 -4.02 3.43
C ARG A 220 27.91 -4.38 4.74
N ARG A 221 28.47 -3.40 5.47
CA ARG A 221 29.02 -3.62 6.81
C ARG A 221 27.94 -3.62 7.89
N LEU A 222 26.76 -3.05 7.61
CA LEU A 222 25.64 -3.08 8.54
C LEU A 222 25.14 -4.53 8.70
N HIS A 223 24.95 -4.93 9.94
CA HIS A 223 24.36 -6.24 10.25
C HIS A 223 22.96 -6.35 9.61
N GLY A 224 22.71 -7.43 8.86
CA GLY A 224 21.42 -7.66 8.20
C GLY A 224 21.24 -6.93 6.86
N VAL A 225 22.25 -6.20 6.35
CA VAL A 225 22.17 -5.52 5.05
C VAL A 225 23.04 -6.25 4.02
N GLY A 226 22.39 -7.03 3.15
CA GLY A 226 23.03 -7.75 2.04
C GLY A 226 23.22 -6.91 0.77
N ASP A 227 23.83 -7.50 -0.27
CA ASP A 227 24.06 -6.82 -1.56
C ASP A 227 22.77 -6.30 -2.20
N TRP A 228 21.69 -7.08 -2.13
CA TRP A 228 20.38 -6.66 -2.62
C TRP A 228 19.92 -5.34 -1.99
N THR A 229 19.91 -5.26 -0.66
CA THR A 229 19.49 -4.05 0.06
C THR A 229 20.42 -2.88 -0.25
N ALA A 230 21.73 -3.12 -0.31
CA ALA A 230 22.70 -2.08 -0.62
C ALA A 230 22.49 -1.50 -2.04
N GLN A 231 22.29 -2.36 -3.05
CA GLN A 231 22.01 -1.93 -4.43
C GLN A 231 20.66 -1.22 -4.54
N TYR A 232 19.62 -1.73 -3.87
CA TYR A 232 18.30 -1.11 -3.84
C TYR A 232 18.35 0.29 -3.22
N VAL A 233 19.07 0.46 -2.10
CA VAL A 233 19.25 1.77 -1.45
C VAL A 233 20.09 2.70 -2.31
N ALA A 234 21.19 2.22 -2.92
CA ALA A 234 22.00 3.04 -3.82
C ALA A 234 21.18 3.54 -5.02
N MET A 235 20.38 2.65 -5.61
CA MET A 235 19.48 2.96 -6.71
C MET A 235 18.50 4.10 -6.36
N ARG A 236 17.87 4.01 -5.19
CA ARG A 236 16.69 4.82 -4.83
C ARG A 236 17.03 6.05 -3.98
N ALA A 237 17.86 5.90 -2.95
CA ALA A 237 18.21 7.00 -2.04
C ALA A 237 19.28 7.92 -2.64
N LEU A 238 20.25 7.35 -3.37
CA LEU A 238 21.28 8.16 -4.05
C LEU A 238 20.85 8.60 -5.44
N SER A 239 19.69 8.15 -5.92
CA SER A 239 19.26 8.25 -7.32
C SER A 239 20.34 7.76 -8.29
N TRP A 240 21.09 6.71 -7.91
CA TRP A 240 22.19 6.21 -8.75
C TRP A 240 21.63 5.45 -9.95
N PRO A 241 21.87 5.88 -11.20
CA PRO A 241 21.25 5.28 -12.39
C PRO A 241 21.79 3.90 -12.77
N ASP A 242 22.88 3.45 -12.15
CA ASP A 242 23.63 2.28 -12.59
C ASP A 242 23.75 1.15 -11.54
N ALA A 243 22.84 1.17 -10.56
CA ALA A 243 22.71 0.12 -9.56
C ALA A 243 22.03 -1.12 -10.14
N PHE A 244 22.39 -2.31 -9.64
CA PHE A 244 21.77 -3.55 -10.10
C PHE A 244 21.72 -4.60 -8.98
N PRO A 245 20.54 -4.80 -8.35
CA PRO A 245 20.34 -5.81 -7.33
C PRO A 245 20.20 -7.20 -7.99
N ALA A 246 21.32 -7.81 -8.39
CA ALA A 246 21.33 -9.04 -9.19
C ALA A 246 20.67 -10.26 -8.55
N THR A 247 20.48 -10.26 -7.22
CA THR A 247 19.80 -11.32 -6.48
C THR A 247 18.31 -11.05 -6.27
N ASP A 248 17.76 -9.98 -6.84
CA ASP A 248 16.34 -9.67 -6.77
C ASP A 248 15.52 -10.73 -7.51
N HIS A 249 14.58 -11.36 -6.81
CA HIS A 249 13.74 -12.41 -7.39
C HIS A 249 12.91 -11.91 -8.57
N GLY A 250 12.44 -10.65 -8.52
CA GLY A 250 11.69 -10.04 -9.61
C GLY A 250 12.56 -9.81 -10.85
N VAL A 251 13.77 -9.26 -10.67
CA VAL A 251 14.75 -9.07 -11.75
C VAL A 251 15.10 -10.41 -12.40
N LEU A 252 15.46 -11.41 -11.60
CA LEU A 252 15.82 -12.76 -12.07
C LEU A 252 14.67 -13.42 -12.86
N ARG A 253 13.45 -13.42 -12.30
CA ARG A 253 12.25 -13.94 -12.99
C ARG A 253 11.95 -13.17 -14.27
N ALA A 254 12.10 -11.84 -14.27
CA ALA A 254 11.81 -11.03 -15.44
C ALA A 254 12.77 -11.28 -16.61
N MET A 255 14.03 -11.58 -16.29
CA MET A 255 15.11 -11.91 -17.22
C MET A 255 15.13 -13.38 -17.66
N ASP A 256 14.27 -14.22 -17.07
CA ASP A 256 14.31 -15.68 -17.17
C ASP A 256 15.71 -16.24 -16.82
N GLU A 257 16.23 -15.82 -15.68
CA GLU A 257 17.55 -16.21 -15.18
C GLU A 257 17.46 -16.67 -13.72
N LYS A 258 18.27 -17.66 -13.35
CA LYS A 258 18.36 -18.20 -11.99
C LYS A 258 19.71 -17.90 -11.32
N ASP A 259 20.74 -17.59 -12.09
CA ASP A 259 22.08 -17.27 -11.60
C ASP A 259 22.33 -15.74 -11.57
N PRO A 260 22.47 -15.13 -10.38
CA PRO A 260 22.79 -13.72 -10.23
C PRO A 260 24.05 -13.25 -10.98
N ARG A 261 25.05 -14.12 -11.16
CA ARG A 261 26.30 -13.75 -11.87
C ARG A 261 26.03 -13.55 -13.36
N ARG A 262 25.27 -14.46 -13.97
CA ARG A 262 24.85 -14.33 -15.38
C ARG A 262 23.88 -13.17 -15.57
N ALA A 263 22.96 -12.95 -14.64
CA ALA A 263 22.09 -11.79 -14.66
C ALA A 263 22.90 -10.48 -14.67
N ARG A 264 23.95 -10.39 -13.82
CA ARG A 264 24.84 -9.22 -13.78
C ARG A 264 25.65 -9.03 -15.06
N ALA A 265 26.13 -10.13 -15.66
CA ALA A 265 26.85 -10.08 -16.93
C ALA A 265 25.95 -9.59 -18.07
N ARG A 266 24.71 -10.10 -18.17
CA ARG A 266 23.72 -9.64 -19.13
C ARG A 266 23.35 -8.18 -18.93
N ALA A 267 23.15 -7.75 -17.68
CA ALA A 267 22.82 -6.36 -17.36
C ALA A 267 23.94 -5.37 -17.68
N ALA A 268 25.18 -5.82 -17.96
CA ALA A 268 26.27 -4.94 -18.34
C ALA A 268 25.98 -4.14 -19.62
N SER A 269 25.19 -4.69 -20.55
CA SER A 269 24.79 -3.97 -21.76
C SER A 269 23.87 -2.77 -21.50
N TRP A 270 23.23 -2.71 -20.32
CA TRP A 270 22.38 -1.60 -19.91
C TRP A 270 23.12 -0.52 -19.13
N ALA A 271 24.42 -0.67 -18.87
CA ALA A 271 25.19 0.39 -18.26
C ALA A 271 25.28 1.61 -19.21
N PRO A 272 25.18 2.85 -18.70
CA PRO A 272 25.16 3.25 -17.28
C PRO A 272 23.75 3.39 -16.66
N TRP A 273 22.73 2.75 -17.23
CA TRP A 273 21.31 2.92 -16.88
C TRP A 273 20.67 1.65 -16.28
N ARG A 274 21.46 0.80 -15.61
CA ARG A 274 20.97 -0.48 -15.06
C ARG A 274 19.82 -0.32 -14.06
N SER A 275 19.76 0.79 -13.32
CA SER A 275 18.63 1.07 -12.41
C SER A 275 17.32 1.27 -13.17
N TYR A 276 17.37 1.90 -14.34
CA TYR A 276 16.19 2.03 -15.21
C TYR A 276 15.79 0.67 -15.77
N ALA A 277 16.76 -0.17 -16.18
CA ALA A 277 16.46 -1.53 -16.61
C ALA A 277 15.74 -2.34 -15.51
N VAL A 278 16.15 -2.20 -14.25
CA VAL A 278 15.44 -2.81 -13.09
C VAL A 278 13.98 -2.35 -13.02
N MET A 279 13.70 -1.05 -13.20
CA MET A 279 12.33 -0.53 -13.21
C MET A 279 11.48 -1.15 -14.33
N HIS A 280 12.03 -1.29 -15.54
CA HIS A 280 11.36 -1.96 -16.65
C HIS A 280 11.12 -3.45 -16.38
N LEU A 281 12.11 -4.16 -15.83
CA LEU A 281 11.98 -5.58 -15.48
C LEU A 281 10.90 -5.84 -14.43
N TRP A 282 10.83 -5.00 -13.38
CA TRP A 282 9.75 -5.07 -12.41
C TRP A 282 8.40 -4.78 -13.06
N GLN A 283 8.30 -3.75 -13.91
CA GLN A 283 7.06 -3.41 -14.61
C GLN A 283 6.57 -4.55 -15.52
N MET A 284 7.47 -5.28 -16.19
CA MET A 284 7.10 -6.46 -16.99
C MET A 284 6.45 -7.55 -16.14
N LEU A 285 6.86 -7.70 -14.87
CA LEU A 285 6.21 -8.63 -13.96
C LEU A 285 4.87 -8.10 -13.47
N GLU A 286 4.68 -6.80 -13.29
CA GLU A 286 3.36 -6.28 -12.93
C GLU A 286 2.32 -6.55 -14.03
N GLY A 287 2.72 -6.38 -15.30
CA GLY A 287 1.87 -6.69 -16.45
C GLY A 287 1.65 -8.20 -16.69
N ARG A 288 2.66 -9.03 -16.43
CA ARG A 288 2.56 -10.50 -16.52
C ARG A 288 1.78 -11.08 -15.35
N CYS A 289 2.08 -10.66 -14.13
CA CYS A 289 1.41 -11.08 -12.89
C CYS A 289 -0.07 -10.66 -12.91
N LYS A 290 -0.44 -9.50 -13.45
CA LYS A 290 -1.87 -9.15 -13.62
C LYS A 290 -2.57 -10.05 -14.65
N LYS A 291 -1.89 -10.49 -15.72
CA LYS A 291 -2.42 -11.45 -16.71
C LYS A 291 -2.38 -12.91 -16.25
N GLU A 292 -1.40 -13.31 -15.45
CA GLU A 292 -1.21 -14.65 -14.87
C GLU A 292 -2.06 -14.85 -13.61
N ARG A 293 -2.22 -13.83 -12.76
CA ARG A 293 -3.18 -13.80 -11.63
C ARG A 293 -4.62 -13.69 -12.09
N MET A 294 -4.88 -13.04 -13.22
CA MET A 294 -6.16 -13.18 -13.92
C MET A 294 -6.39 -14.59 -14.48
N ARG A 295 -5.38 -15.46 -14.53
CA ARG A 295 -5.45 -16.82 -15.08
C ARG A 295 -5.33 -17.93 -14.02
N MET A 296 -4.96 -17.64 -12.78
CA MET A 296 -4.81 -18.64 -11.71
C MET A 296 -5.64 -18.21 -10.51
N THR A 297 -6.93 -18.54 -10.53
CA THR A 297 -7.77 -18.40 -9.35
C THR A 297 -7.43 -19.55 -8.40
N VAL A 298 -6.96 -19.22 -7.20
CA VAL A 298 -6.81 -20.19 -6.12
C VAL A 298 -8.12 -20.24 -5.36
N TYR A 299 -8.59 -21.41 -4.97
CA TYR A 299 -9.83 -21.53 -4.20
C TYR A 299 -9.75 -22.58 -3.09
N SER A 300 -10.63 -22.45 -2.11
CA SER A 300 -10.86 -23.43 -1.06
C SER A 300 -12.30 -23.33 -0.55
N TYR A 301 -12.73 -24.32 0.22
CA TYR A 301 -14.02 -24.31 0.90
C TYR A 301 -13.83 -24.32 2.40
N ILE A 302 -14.61 -23.51 3.10
CA ILE A 302 -14.70 -23.52 4.56
C ILE A 302 -16.16 -23.70 4.99
N ASP A 303 -16.37 -24.25 6.18
CA ASP A 303 -17.69 -24.34 6.78
C ASP A 303 -17.98 -23.10 7.63
N SER A 304 -19.24 -22.68 7.65
CA SER A 304 -19.71 -21.58 8.49
C SER A 304 -21.12 -21.86 9.01
N PRO A 305 -21.58 -21.13 10.06
CA PRO A 305 -22.96 -21.20 10.53
C PRO A 305 -24.02 -20.85 9.47
N LEU A 306 -23.64 -20.24 8.34
CA LEU A 306 -24.53 -19.90 7.23
C LEU A 306 -24.47 -20.90 6.07
N GLY A 307 -23.76 -22.02 6.26
CA GLY A 307 -23.49 -23.03 5.24
C GLY A 307 -22.05 -22.98 4.73
N ARG A 308 -21.75 -23.80 3.72
CA ARG A 308 -20.43 -23.85 3.09
C ARG A 308 -20.12 -22.51 2.40
N VAL A 309 -18.85 -22.11 2.45
CA VAL A 309 -18.35 -20.89 1.86
C VAL A 309 -17.22 -21.23 0.88
N LEU A 310 -17.37 -20.79 -0.37
CA LEU A 310 -16.30 -20.79 -1.36
C LEU A 310 -15.45 -19.53 -1.19
N LEU A 311 -14.16 -19.72 -0.95
CA LEU A 311 -13.16 -18.66 -0.95
C LEU A 311 -12.39 -18.69 -2.26
N THR A 312 -12.15 -17.52 -2.85
CA THR A 312 -11.30 -17.37 -4.03
C THR A 312 -10.25 -16.30 -3.82
N SER A 313 -9.07 -16.50 -4.40
CA SER A 313 -7.92 -15.63 -4.25
C SER A 313 -7.10 -15.55 -5.54
N ASP A 314 -6.40 -14.43 -5.71
CA ASP A 314 -5.36 -14.25 -6.71
C ASP A 314 -3.95 -14.61 -6.20
N GLY A 315 -3.87 -15.23 -5.03
CA GLY A 315 -2.64 -15.61 -4.32
C GLY A 315 -2.23 -14.63 -3.21
N ASP A 316 -2.58 -13.34 -3.30
CA ASP A 316 -2.26 -12.36 -2.25
C ASP A 316 -3.51 -11.76 -1.59
N SER A 317 -4.64 -11.71 -2.29
CA SER A 317 -5.87 -11.07 -1.82
C SER A 317 -7.09 -11.96 -2.05
N LEU A 318 -8.11 -11.81 -1.21
CA LEU A 318 -9.41 -12.40 -1.43
C LEU A 318 -10.07 -11.70 -2.62
N THR A 319 -10.41 -12.47 -3.64
CA THR A 319 -11.17 -12.01 -4.79
C THR A 319 -12.65 -12.40 -4.68
N GLY A 320 -12.97 -13.36 -3.80
CA GLY A 320 -14.34 -13.79 -3.53
C GLY A 320 -14.52 -14.52 -2.19
N LEU A 321 -15.71 -14.38 -1.64
CA LEU A 321 -16.28 -15.10 -0.50
C LEU A 321 -17.76 -15.30 -0.83
N HIS A 322 -18.11 -16.53 -1.23
CA HIS A 322 -19.43 -16.87 -1.72
C HIS A 322 -20.09 -17.91 -0.82
N LEU A 323 -21.28 -17.58 -0.29
CA LEU A 323 -22.12 -18.53 0.43
C LEU A 323 -22.74 -19.53 -0.54
N GLU A 324 -22.80 -20.79 -0.17
CA GLU A 324 -23.41 -21.84 -1.00
C GLU A 324 -24.85 -21.46 -1.41
N GLY A 325 -25.11 -21.56 -2.72
CA GLY A 325 -26.39 -21.21 -3.33
C GLY A 325 -26.64 -19.71 -3.45
N GLN A 326 -25.66 -18.85 -3.19
CA GLN A 326 -25.84 -17.41 -3.38
C GLN A 326 -25.96 -17.03 -4.85
N LYS A 327 -26.69 -15.95 -5.13
CA LYS A 327 -26.75 -15.38 -6.48
C LYS A 327 -25.34 -14.96 -6.93
N HIS A 328 -24.98 -15.34 -8.16
CA HIS A 328 -23.65 -15.09 -8.74
C HIS A 328 -22.50 -15.83 -8.03
N GLU A 329 -22.77 -16.91 -7.30
CA GLU A 329 -21.74 -17.86 -6.90
C GLU A 329 -21.04 -18.42 -8.16
N PRO A 330 -19.71 -18.27 -8.28
CA PRO A 330 -18.96 -18.87 -9.36
C PRO A 330 -18.79 -20.37 -9.10
N GLN A 331 -18.74 -21.17 -10.16
CA GLN A 331 -18.29 -22.55 -10.06
C GLN A 331 -16.79 -22.62 -10.35
N PRO A 332 -16.02 -23.42 -9.59
CA PRO A 332 -14.62 -23.66 -9.92
C PRO A 332 -14.48 -24.14 -11.37
N ASP A 333 -13.60 -23.46 -12.10
CA ASP A 333 -13.26 -23.80 -13.49
C ASP A 333 -12.02 -24.71 -13.53
N ASN A 334 -11.75 -25.35 -14.66
CA ASN A 334 -10.56 -26.19 -14.88
C ASN A 334 -9.25 -25.40 -14.73
N ASP A 335 -9.30 -24.08 -14.91
CA ASP A 335 -8.16 -23.17 -14.73
C ASP A 335 -7.98 -22.69 -13.27
N TRP A 336 -8.80 -23.19 -12.33
CA TRP A 336 -8.70 -22.85 -10.91
C TRP A 336 -7.91 -23.92 -10.16
N THR A 337 -7.08 -23.50 -9.21
CA THR A 337 -6.29 -24.40 -8.37
C THR A 337 -6.86 -24.44 -6.96
N ARG A 338 -7.23 -25.63 -6.47
CA ARG A 338 -7.60 -25.79 -5.06
C ARG A 338 -6.36 -25.78 -4.18
N ASP A 339 -6.32 -24.90 -3.18
CA ASP A 339 -5.26 -24.87 -2.17
C ASP A 339 -5.87 -24.58 -0.79
N ASP A 340 -6.13 -25.64 -0.04
CA ASP A 340 -6.69 -25.54 1.32
C ASP A 340 -5.64 -25.10 2.35
N ALA A 341 -4.34 -25.09 1.98
CA ALA A 341 -3.23 -24.71 2.86
C ALA A 341 -2.82 -23.24 2.72
N LEU A 342 -3.45 -22.48 1.81
CA LEU A 342 -3.16 -21.07 1.62
C LEU A 342 -3.38 -20.29 2.93
N LEU A 343 -2.33 -19.67 3.45
CA LEU A 343 -2.36 -18.94 4.73
C LEU A 343 -3.46 -17.87 4.79
N LEU A 344 -3.79 -17.25 3.64
CA LEU A 344 -4.87 -16.28 3.54
C LEU A 344 -6.24 -16.90 3.86
N PHE A 345 -6.52 -18.12 3.37
CA PHE A 345 -7.77 -18.81 3.65
C PHE A 345 -7.86 -19.27 5.10
N ALA A 346 -6.75 -19.72 5.68
CA ALA A 346 -6.68 -20.02 7.11
C ALA A 346 -7.00 -18.77 7.96
N ALA A 347 -6.38 -17.63 7.64
CA ALA A 347 -6.67 -16.36 8.31
C ALA A 347 -8.13 -15.93 8.13
N THR A 348 -8.70 -16.13 6.94
CA THR A 348 -10.11 -15.82 6.64
C THR A 348 -11.05 -16.69 7.46
N ALA A 349 -10.78 -17.99 7.55
CA ALA A 349 -11.55 -18.92 8.36
C ALA A 349 -11.53 -18.53 9.85
N THR A 350 -10.35 -18.21 10.41
CA THR A 350 -10.20 -17.76 11.79
C THR A 350 -11.03 -16.49 12.05
N GLN A 351 -10.89 -15.47 11.21
CA GLN A 351 -11.61 -14.22 11.42
C GLN A 351 -13.13 -14.37 11.23
N LEU A 352 -13.57 -15.20 10.29
CA LEU A 352 -15.00 -15.51 10.16
C LEU A 352 -15.53 -16.26 11.40
N ALA A 353 -14.78 -17.21 11.94
CA ALA A 353 -15.16 -17.91 13.17
C ALA A 353 -15.29 -16.92 14.35
N GLU A 354 -14.32 -16.02 14.53
CA GLU A 354 -14.38 -14.96 15.55
C GLU A 354 -15.58 -14.02 15.34
N TYR A 355 -15.88 -13.67 14.09
CA TYR A 355 -17.03 -12.84 13.72
C TYR A 355 -18.36 -13.53 14.07
N PHE A 356 -18.52 -14.80 13.70
CA PHE A 356 -19.72 -15.58 14.03
C PHE A 356 -19.85 -15.88 15.53
N ALA A 357 -18.72 -15.96 16.25
CA ALA A 357 -18.71 -16.04 17.71
C ALA A 357 -19.03 -14.70 18.39
N GLY A 358 -19.14 -13.60 17.63
CA GLY A 358 -19.38 -12.26 18.18
C GLY A 358 -18.18 -11.71 18.96
N THR A 359 -16.96 -12.14 18.66
CA THR A 359 -15.71 -11.63 19.28
C THR A 359 -14.93 -10.68 18.37
N ARG A 360 -15.37 -10.54 17.11
CA ARG A 360 -14.78 -9.66 16.10
C ARG A 360 -15.84 -8.76 15.47
N SER A 361 -15.52 -7.47 15.36
CA SER A 361 -16.35 -6.45 14.71
C SER A 361 -15.77 -5.89 13.40
N SER A 362 -14.52 -6.21 13.06
CA SER A 362 -13.86 -5.78 11.82
C SER A 362 -12.93 -6.87 11.24
N PHE A 363 -12.73 -6.88 9.94
CA PHE A 363 -11.82 -7.82 9.27
C PHE A 363 -10.50 -7.13 8.91
N ASP A 364 -9.39 -7.83 9.14
CA ASP A 364 -8.05 -7.43 8.69
C ASP A 364 -7.57 -8.44 7.64
N LEU A 365 -8.16 -8.36 6.45
CA LEU A 365 -7.92 -9.27 5.33
C LEU A 365 -7.75 -8.46 4.04
N PRO A 366 -6.75 -8.78 3.20
CA PRO A 366 -6.61 -8.14 1.89
C PRO A 366 -7.77 -8.56 0.97
N VAL A 367 -8.56 -7.60 0.49
CA VAL A 367 -9.63 -7.84 -0.48
C VAL A 367 -9.36 -7.09 -1.78
N ALA A 368 -9.52 -7.78 -2.90
CA ALA A 368 -9.33 -7.23 -4.24
C ALA A 368 -10.45 -7.69 -5.20
N PRO A 369 -11.73 -7.34 -4.91
CA PRO A 369 -12.85 -7.75 -5.74
C PRO A 369 -12.75 -7.19 -7.16
N MET A 370 -12.98 -8.03 -8.16
CA MET A 370 -12.98 -7.63 -9.57
C MET A 370 -14.35 -7.08 -9.98
N GLY A 371 -14.38 -5.86 -10.52
CA GLY A 371 -15.59 -5.20 -10.97
C GLY A 371 -15.30 -3.95 -11.79
N THR A 372 -16.35 -3.31 -12.29
CA THR A 372 -16.25 -2.01 -12.95
C THR A 372 -15.83 -0.93 -11.95
N PRO A 373 -15.28 0.22 -12.41
CA PRO A 373 -14.92 1.32 -11.50
C PRO A 373 -16.06 1.75 -10.57
N PHE A 374 -17.29 1.80 -11.09
CA PHE A 374 -18.48 2.11 -10.29
C PHE A 374 -18.76 1.06 -9.20
N GLN A 375 -18.58 -0.23 -9.50
CA GLN A 375 -18.75 -1.30 -8.52
C GLN A 375 -17.70 -1.22 -7.42
N GLN A 376 -16.43 -1.00 -7.80
CA GLN A 376 -15.33 -0.87 -6.85
C GLN A 376 -15.53 0.32 -5.91
N GLU A 377 -16.01 1.45 -6.43
CA GLU A 377 -16.37 2.62 -5.62
C GLU A 377 -17.47 2.31 -4.60
N VAL A 378 -18.56 1.63 -5.02
CA VAL A 378 -19.63 1.17 -4.12
C VAL A 378 -19.09 0.22 -3.05
N TRP A 379 -18.28 -0.78 -3.42
CA TRP A 379 -17.75 -1.76 -2.47
C TRP A 379 -16.76 -1.17 -1.46
N ARG A 380 -16.04 -0.10 -1.83
CA ARG A 380 -15.23 0.67 -0.89
C ARG A 380 -16.12 1.35 0.15
N LEU A 381 -17.19 2.02 -0.27
CA LEU A 381 -18.14 2.65 0.67
C LEU A 381 -18.82 1.62 1.58
N LEU A 382 -19.13 0.42 1.08
CA LEU A 382 -19.70 -0.63 1.92
C LEU A 382 -18.78 -0.98 3.10
N GLN A 383 -17.46 -1.02 2.91
CA GLN A 383 -16.51 -1.34 3.96
C GLN A 383 -16.44 -0.28 5.06
N GLU A 384 -16.83 0.96 4.76
CA GLU A 384 -16.89 2.05 5.74
C GLU A 384 -18.12 1.95 6.66
N ILE A 385 -19.12 1.12 6.32
CA ILE A 385 -20.32 0.95 7.13
C ILE A 385 -19.93 0.26 8.45
N PRO A 386 -20.11 0.90 9.63
CA PRO A 386 -19.73 0.30 10.90
C PRO A 386 -20.48 -1.00 11.23
N TYR A 387 -19.89 -1.83 12.07
CA TYR A 387 -20.53 -3.05 12.58
C TYR A 387 -21.82 -2.74 13.34
N GLY A 388 -22.91 -3.43 13.02
CA GLY A 388 -24.24 -3.19 13.60
C GLY A 388 -24.98 -1.98 13.02
N ALA A 389 -24.33 -1.15 12.19
CA ALA A 389 -24.96 -0.04 11.50
C ALA A 389 -25.70 -0.50 10.23
N ARG A 390 -26.62 0.34 9.77
CA ARG A 390 -27.38 0.13 8.52
C ARG A 390 -27.38 1.40 7.70
N ILE A 391 -27.41 1.24 6.38
CA ILE A 391 -27.46 2.36 5.43
C ILE A 391 -28.44 2.04 4.30
N SER A 392 -29.10 3.03 3.72
CA SER A 392 -29.96 2.78 2.57
C SER A 392 -29.20 2.85 1.24
N TYR A 393 -29.73 2.20 0.20
CA TYR A 393 -29.20 2.34 -1.16
C TYR A 393 -29.17 3.80 -1.64
N GLY A 394 -30.13 4.62 -1.20
CA GLY A 394 -30.20 6.04 -1.52
C GLY A 394 -29.14 6.87 -0.82
N ASP A 395 -28.77 6.49 0.41
CA ASP A 395 -27.72 7.19 1.16
C ASP A 395 -26.35 6.95 0.55
N ILE A 396 -26.05 5.70 0.17
CA ILE A 396 -24.82 5.37 -0.59
C ILE A 396 -24.78 6.16 -1.90
N ALA A 397 -25.90 6.21 -2.63
CA ALA A 397 -25.97 6.98 -3.88
C ALA A 397 -25.71 8.47 -3.67
N ARG A 398 -26.20 9.05 -2.55
CA ARG A 398 -25.94 10.45 -2.18
C ARG A 398 -24.48 10.69 -1.80
N GLU A 399 -23.88 9.76 -1.06
CA GLU A 399 -22.47 9.82 -0.65
C GLU A 399 -21.51 9.75 -1.85
N MET A 400 -21.89 9.01 -2.90
CA MET A 400 -21.19 9.00 -4.19
C MET A 400 -21.40 10.27 -5.03
N GLY A 401 -22.17 11.26 -4.55
CA GLY A 401 -22.55 12.44 -5.33
C GLY A 401 -23.53 12.15 -6.47
N ARG A 402 -24.22 10.99 -6.44
CA ARG A 402 -25.12 10.51 -7.50
C ARG A 402 -26.50 10.14 -6.92
N PRO A 403 -27.27 11.09 -6.38
CA PRO A 403 -28.50 10.79 -5.61
C PRO A 403 -29.57 10.02 -6.38
N GLN A 404 -29.58 10.09 -7.72
CA GLN A 404 -30.51 9.34 -8.57
C GLN A 404 -30.07 7.90 -8.88
N ALA A 405 -28.89 7.48 -8.41
CA ALA A 405 -28.27 6.20 -8.76
C ALA A 405 -28.63 5.03 -7.82
N ALA A 406 -29.61 5.17 -6.92
CA ALA A 406 -29.96 4.14 -5.93
C ALA A 406 -30.18 2.74 -6.53
N ARG A 407 -30.83 2.66 -7.71
CA ARG A 407 -31.03 1.39 -8.43
C ARG A 407 -29.71 0.79 -8.94
N ALA A 408 -28.80 1.63 -9.46
CA ALA A 408 -27.50 1.20 -9.93
C ALA A 408 -26.60 0.75 -8.77
N VAL A 409 -26.66 1.46 -7.64
CA VAL A 409 -26.03 1.05 -6.38
C VAL A 409 -26.56 -0.31 -5.95
N GLY A 410 -27.88 -0.52 -5.94
CA GLY A 410 -28.46 -1.83 -5.60
C GLY A 410 -27.94 -2.97 -6.49
N ALA A 411 -27.77 -2.73 -7.80
CA ALA A 411 -27.16 -3.69 -8.71
C ALA A 411 -25.67 -3.95 -8.41
N ALA A 412 -24.91 -2.94 -8.01
CA ALA A 412 -23.51 -3.07 -7.61
C ALA A 412 -23.34 -3.81 -6.28
N VAL A 413 -24.15 -3.48 -5.27
CA VAL A 413 -24.22 -4.16 -3.98
C VAL A 413 -24.54 -5.65 -4.18
N GLY A 414 -25.51 -5.96 -5.04
CA GLY A 414 -25.89 -7.33 -5.37
C GLY A 414 -24.82 -8.13 -6.15
N ARG A 415 -23.79 -7.45 -6.69
CA ARG A 415 -22.65 -8.08 -7.36
C ARG A 415 -21.38 -8.12 -6.51
N ASN A 416 -21.46 -7.78 -5.23
CA ASN A 416 -20.34 -7.91 -4.32
C ASN A 416 -19.85 -9.38 -4.27
N PRO A 417 -18.60 -9.68 -4.68
CA PRO A 417 -18.10 -11.04 -4.69
C PRO A 417 -17.54 -11.47 -3.32
N VAL A 418 -17.31 -10.55 -2.37
CA VAL A 418 -16.72 -10.86 -1.06
C VAL A 418 -17.75 -10.63 0.05
N SER A 419 -18.76 -11.51 0.12
CA SER A 419 -19.85 -11.41 1.10
C SER A 419 -19.33 -11.36 2.55
N ILE A 420 -20.10 -10.77 3.46
CA ILE A 420 -19.77 -10.61 4.90
C ILE A 420 -18.63 -9.62 5.17
N ILE A 421 -17.46 -9.81 4.54
CA ILE A 421 -16.28 -8.96 4.70
C ILE A 421 -16.51 -7.59 4.05
N VAL A 422 -17.02 -7.56 2.82
CA VAL A 422 -17.64 -6.35 2.24
C VAL A 422 -19.12 -6.41 2.64
N PRO A 423 -19.58 -5.59 3.60
CA PRO A 423 -20.79 -5.88 4.38
C PRO A 423 -22.08 -5.43 3.66
N CYS A 424 -22.37 -6.05 2.51
CA CYS A 424 -23.57 -5.78 1.73
C CYS A 424 -24.88 -6.13 2.45
N HIS A 425 -24.84 -6.96 3.51
CA HIS A 425 -26.00 -7.27 4.36
C HIS A 425 -26.47 -6.08 5.21
N ARG A 426 -25.63 -5.05 5.40
CA ARG A 426 -25.98 -3.81 6.14
C ARG A 426 -26.78 -2.81 5.31
N VAL A 427 -26.92 -3.03 4.01
CA VAL A 427 -27.67 -2.14 3.12
C VAL A 427 -29.16 -2.48 3.13
N VAL A 428 -30.04 -1.50 3.35
CA VAL A 428 -31.50 -1.70 3.48
C VAL A 428 -32.31 -0.77 2.57
N GLY A 429 -33.63 -0.98 2.49
CA GLY A 429 -34.55 -0.03 1.87
C GLY A 429 -34.57 1.30 2.64
N SER A 430 -35.04 2.38 1.99
CA SER A 430 -35.15 3.71 2.63
C SER A 430 -36.13 3.74 3.81
N ASP A 431 -37.07 2.80 3.84
CA ASP A 431 -38.03 2.56 4.92
C ASP A 431 -37.50 1.58 5.99
N GLY A 432 -36.25 1.14 5.86
CA GLY A 432 -35.64 0.13 6.72
C GLY A 432 -35.98 -1.31 6.35
N SER A 433 -36.73 -1.53 5.26
CA SER A 433 -37.08 -2.88 4.81
C SER A 433 -35.84 -3.70 4.42
N LEU A 434 -35.84 -4.98 4.80
CA LEU A 434 -34.81 -5.92 4.39
C LEU A 434 -35.10 -6.39 2.96
N THR A 435 -34.54 -5.67 2.00
CA THR A 435 -34.62 -6.00 0.58
C THR A 435 -33.23 -6.30 0.03
N GLY A 436 -33.13 -7.24 -0.92
CA GLY A 436 -31.91 -7.54 -1.66
C GLY A 436 -30.76 -8.10 -0.82
N TYR A 437 -30.39 -9.35 -1.08
CA TYR A 437 -29.12 -9.93 -0.63
C TYR A 437 -28.80 -11.14 -1.49
N ALA A 438 -27.58 -11.20 -2.03
CA ALA A 438 -27.19 -12.29 -2.91
C ALA A 438 -27.26 -13.66 -2.21
N GLY A 439 -26.95 -13.71 -0.91
CA GLY A 439 -27.02 -14.93 -0.10
C GLY A 439 -28.41 -15.30 0.43
N GLY A 440 -29.47 -14.55 0.10
CA GLY A 440 -30.84 -14.78 0.59
C GLY A 440 -31.22 -14.00 1.86
N LEU A 441 -32.49 -13.58 1.96
CA LEU A 441 -32.94 -12.69 3.05
C LEU A 441 -32.82 -13.31 4.45
N GLU A 442 -32.97 -14.63 4.57
CA GLU A 442 -32.79 -15.34 5.84
C GLU A 442 -31.39 -15.13 6.41
N ARG A 443 -30.34 -15.39 5.62
CA ARG A 443 -28.94 -15.18 6.03
C ARG A 443 -28.65 -13.71 6.36
N LYS A 444 -29.23 -12.77 5.60
CA LYS A 444 -29.12 -11.33 5.90
C LYS A 444 -29.71 -11.00 7.27
N THR A 445 -30.87 -11.54 7.61
CA THR A 445 -31.47 -11.37 8.93
C THR A 445 -30.57 -11.95 10.02
N THR A 446 -30.05 -13.17 9.84
CA THR A 446 -29.13 -13.80 10.80
C THR A 446 -27.88 -12.94 11.06
N LEU A 447 -27.26 -12.41 10.01
CA LEU A 447 -26.08 -11.54 10.13
C LEU A 447 -26.42 -10.25 10.88
N LEU A 448 -27.52 -9.58 10.53
CA LEU A 448 -27.94 -8.35 11.21
C LEU A 448 -28.29 -8.59 12.68
N GLU A 449 -28.88 -9.73 13.03
CA GLU A 449 -29.16 -10.10 14.41
C GLU A 449 -27.89 -10.41 15.21
N LEU A 450 -26.95 -11.14 14.62
CA LEU A 450 -25.63 -11.41 15.20
C LEU A 450 -24.95 -10.09 15.58
N GLU A 451 -24.89 -9.15 14.62
CA GLU A 451 -24.27 -7.85 14.85
C GLU A 451 -24.99 -7.04 15.95
N ARG A 452 -26.35 -7.09 15.96
CA ARG A 452 -27.14 -6.37 16.97
C ARG A 452 -26.93 -6.91 18.39
N ARG A 453 -26.82 -8.22 18.58
CA ARG A 453 -26.63 -8.85 19.91
C ARG A 453 -25.30 -8.44 20.52
N HIS A 454 -24.26 -8.29 19.70
CA HIS A 454 -22.95 -7.83 20.15
C HIS A 454 -22.99 -6.37 20.63
N THR A 455 -23.66 -5.46 19.90
CA THR A 455 -23.80 -4.04 20.31
C THR A 455 -24.56 -3.90 21.64
N GLN A 456 -25.53 -4.77 21.92
CA GLN A 456 -26.31 -4.75 23.15
C GLN A 456 -25.53 -5.31 24.36
N ALA A 457 -24.66 -6.31 24.16
CA ALA A 457 -23.83 -6.87 25.23
C ALA A 457 -22.67 -5.96 25.69
N GLY A 458 -22.31 -4.94 24.89
CA GLY A 458 -21.27 -3.95 25.22
C GLY A 458 -21.75 -2.69 25.93
N SER A 459 -23.04 -2.56 26.24
CA SER A 459 -23.61 -1.41 26.98
C SER A 459 -23.74 -1.76 28.47
N PRO A 460 -23.14 -1.00 29.41
CA PRO A 460 -23.32 -1.27 30.85
C PRO A 460 -24.80 -1.15 31.22
N GLN A 461 -25.36 -2.18 31.84
CA GLN A 461 -26.67 -2.10 32.50
C GLN A 461 -26.58 -1.08 33.63
N THR A 462 -27.27 0.05 33.49
CA THR A 462 -27.58 0.94 34.62
C THR A 462 -28.74 0.33 35.38
N ASP A 463 -28.48 -0.19 36.58
CA ASP A 463 -29.53 -0.62 37.49
C ASP A 463 -30.46 0.57 37.85
N PRO A 464 -31.78 0.35 37.95
CA PRO A 464 -32.71 1.40 38.34
C PRO A 464 -32.49 1.78 39.83
N PRO A 465 -32.67 3.06 40.19
CA PRO A 465 -32.46 3.51 41.55
C PRO A 465 -33.47 2.87 42.50
N GLN A 466 -32.96 2.26 43.58
CA GLN A 466 -33.76 1.82 44.72
C GLN A 466 -34.42 3.06 45.35
N THR A 467 -35.74 3.14 45.23
CA THR A 467 -36.54 4.10 46.00
C THR A 467 -36.69 3.57 47.41
N GLY A 468 -35.95 4.17 48.35
CA GLY A 468 -36.12 3.99 49.78
C GLY A 468 -36.48 5.30 50.46
N SER A 469 -37.77 5.51 50.73
CA SER A 469 -38.39 6.05 51.96
C SER A 469 -39.87 6.24 51.76
#